data_AF-A0A7Y3P2C2-F1
#
_entry.id   AF-A0A7Y3P2C2-F1
#
_cell.length_a   1.000
_cell.length_b   1.000
_cell.length_c   1.000
_cell.angle_alpha   90.00
_cell.angle_beta   90.00
_cell.angle_gamma   90.00
#
_symmetry.space_group_name_H-M   'P 1'
#
loop_
_entity.id
_entity.type
_entity.pdbx_description
1 polymer ?
#
loop_
_entity_poly.entity_id
_entity_poly.type
_entity_poly.pdbx_seq_one_letter_code
_entity_poly.pdbx_strand_id
1 'polypeptide(L)'
;MKRLALIFFILGCVRAYGQCDQFVQQECSPLLGTYNSEGKRNIAVLLPGDTAQLGVTFYKTHSYRIVVCAEQALGKVEFRLLDNLGKVLFDSKQHNYPKYWDFKTQLTQNLLIQLIVPSVPPNQVAQTGCVAVLLGFKKAGGQ
;
A
#
# COMPACT_ATOMS: atom_id res chain seq x y z
N MET A 1 -40.95 42.66 13.00
CA MET A 1 -40.68 41.64 11.96
C MET A 1 -39.19 41.34 11.93
N LYS A 2 -38.74 40.21 12.50
CA LYS A 2 -37.36 39.71 12.34
C LYS A 2 -37.46 38.24 11.96
N ARG A 3 -37.27 37.94 10.67
CA ARG A 3 -37.17 36.57 10.17
C ARG A 3 -35.79 36.05 10.53
N LEU A 4 -35.69 35.25 11.58
CA LEU A 4 -34.46 34.55 11.93
C LEU A 4 -34.32 33.35 10.98
N ALA A 5 -33.54 33.50 9.92
CA ALA A 5 -33.18 32.39 9.04
C ALA A 5 -32.06 31.59 9.71
N LEU A 6 -32.41 30.43 10.29
CA LEU A 6 -31.46 29.48 10.83
C LEU A 6 -30.82 28.71 9.65
N ILE A 7 -29.64 29.12 9.21
CA ILE A 7 -28.85 28.39 8.22
C ILE A 7 -28.21 27.20 8.93
N PHE A 8 -28.80 26.02 8.77
CA PHE A 8 -28.23 24.76 9.25
C PHE A 8 -27.21 24.28 8.21
N PHE A 9 -25.92 24.54 8.46
CA PHE A 9 -24.82 24.02 7.62
C PHE A 9 -24.59 22.54 7.99
N ILE A 10 -25.35 21.65 7.36
CA ILE A 10 -25.04 20.22 7.31
C ILE A 10 -23.70 20.00 6.59
N LEU A 11 -22.61 20.05 7.35
CA LEU A 11 -21.29 19.67 6.87
C LEU A 11 -21.24 18.14 6.76
N GLY A 12 -21.61 17.62 5.58
CA GLY A 12 -21.64 16.20 5.28
C GLY A 12 -20.27 15.54 5.47
N CYS A 13 -20.24 14.48 6.26
CA CYS A 13 -19.03 13.74 6.61
C CYS A 13 -18.64 12.77 5.46
N VAL A 14 -17.99 13.29 4.41
CA VAL A 14 -17.33 12.49 3.36
C VAL A 14 -15.84 12.32 3.69
N ARG A 15 -15.52 11.75 4.86
CA ARG A 15 -14.11 11.72 5.34
C ARG A 15 -13.40 10.37 5.19
N ALA A 16 -14.08 9.25 5.06
CA ALA A 16 -13.40 7.94 5.15
C ALA A 16 -12.46 7.65 3.96
N TYR A 17 -12.90 7.86 2.72
CA TYR A 17 -12.09 7.53 1.54
C TYR A 17 -11.00 8.56 1.21
N GLY A 18 -11.29 9.85 1.40
CA GLY A 18 -10.31 10.91 1.14
C GLY A 18 -9.08 10.86 2.05
N GLN A 19 -9.23 10.31 3.27
CA GLN A 19 -8.12 10.18 4.22
C GLN A 19 -7.07 9.17 3.74
N CYS A 20 -7.48 7.98 3.28
CA CYS A 20 -6.52 6.99 2.78
C CYS A 20 -5.82 7.48 1.51
N ASP A 21 -6.55 8.10 0.57
CA ASP A 21 -5.94 8.65 -0.64
C ASP A 21 -4.90 9.74 -0.30
N GLN A 22 -5.23 10.66 0.62
CA GLN A 22 -4.30 11.70 1.05
C GLN A 22 -3.06 11.11 1.73
N PHE A 23 -3.25 10.15 2.65
CA PHE A 23 -2.16 9.40 3.28
C PHE A 23 -1.22 8.80 2.22
N VAL A 24 -1.77 8.14 1.20
CA VAL A 24 -0.96 7.50 0.16
C VAL A 24 -0.16 8.52 -0.64
N GLN A 25 -0.78 9.65 -0.96
CA GLN A 25 -0.10 10.73 -1.69
C GLN A 25 1.04 11.35 -0.90
N GLN A 26 0.92 11.45 0.42
CA GLN A 26 1.92 12.08 1.29
C GLN A 26 3.05 11.11 1.66
N GLU A 27 2.72 9.88 2.05
CA GLU A 27 3.69 8.94 2.63
C GLU A 27 4.32 8.02 1.58
N CYS A 28 3.57 7.66 0.53
CA CYS A 28 3.96 6.57 -0.37
C CYS A 28 4.43 7.07 -1.73
N SER A 29 3.70 8.01 -2.33
CA SER A 29 4.04 8.56 -3.66
C SER A 29 5.48 9.08 -3.75
N PRO A 30 6.05 9.80 -2.76
CA PRO A 30 7.43 10.26 -2.83
C PRO A 30 8.47 9.14 -2.88
N LEU A 31 8.16 7.95 -2.35
CA LEU A 31 9.08 6.81 -2.28
C LEU A 31 9.28 6.13 -3.64
N LEU A 32 8.38 6.35 -4.60
CA LEU A 32 8.58 5.92 -5.98
C LEU A 32 9.82 6.57 -6.61
N GLY A 33 10.20 7.76 -6.13
CA GLY A 33 11.37 8.49 -6.59
C GLY A 33 11.32 8.72 -8.10
N THR A 34 12.26 8.12 -8.83
CA THR A 34 12.38 8.28 -10.28
C THR A 34 11.67 7.19 -11.09
N TYR A 35 10.99 6.24 -10.45
CA TYR A 35 10.21 5.22 -11.15
C TYR A 35 8.89 5.81 -11.65
N ASN A 36 8.44 5.40 -12.83
CA ASN A 36 7.13 5.79 -13.34
C ASN A 36 6.04 5.06 -12.57
N SER A 37 5.03 5.79 -12.11
CA SER A 37 3.85 5.20 -11.48
C SER A 37 2.97 4.50 -12.51
N GLU A 38 2.44 3.33 -12.18
CA GLU A 38 1.38 2.69 -12.98
C GLU A 38 0.02 3.44 -12.91
N GLY A 39 -0.07 4.52 -12.13
CA GLY A 39 -1.27 5.34 -11.98
C GLY A 39 -2.36 4.69 -11.12
N LYS A 40 -2.31 3.37 -10.94
CA LYS A 40 -3.19 2.61 -10.03
C LYS A 40 -2.65 2.69 -8.60
N ARG A 41 -3.53 3.02 -7.66
CA ARG A 41 -3.26 2.95 -6.22
C ARG A 41 -4.02 1.76 -5.66
N ASN A 42 -3.32 0.74 -5.21
CA ASN A 42 -3.93 -0.41 -4.55
C ASN A 42 -4.00 -0.10 -3.06
N ILE A 43 -5.14 0.41 -2.60
CA ILE A 43 -5.36 0.86 -1.22
C ILE A 43 -6.40 -0.05 -0.58
N ALA A 44 -6.15 -0.47 0.65
CA ALA A 44 -7.10 -1.22 1.47
C ALA A 44 -7.11 -0.67 2.90
N VAL A 45 -8.26 -0.80 3.58
CA VAL A 45 -8.35 -0.63 5.02
C VAL A 45 -8.28 -2.01 5.66
N LEU A 46 -7.29 -2.24 6.52
CA LEU A 46 -7.05 -3.54 7.15
C LEU A 46 -7.16 -3.45 8.68
N LEU A 47 -7.44 -4.58 9.31
CA LEU A 47 -7.44 -4.79 10.75
C LEU A 47 -6.15 -5.50 11.21
N PRO A 48 -5.75 -5.36 12.49
CA PRO A 48 -4.72 -6.19 13.08
C PRO A 48 -4.98 -7.68 12.90
N GLY A 49 -3.98 -8.41 12.40
CA GLY A 49 -4.10 -9.84 12.08
C GLY A 49 -4.59 -10.15 10.66
N ASP A 50 -5.03 -9.14 9.90
CA ASP A 50 -5.43 -9.36 8.50
C ASP A 50 -4.24 -9.76 7.63
N THR A 51 -4.55 -10.58 6.63
CA THR A 51 -3.65 -10.87 5.51
C THR A 51 -4.35 -10.53 4.21
N ALA A 52 -3.70 -9.77 3.36
CA ALA A 52 -4.19 -9.39 2.04
C ALA A 52 -3.19 -9.79 0.95
N GLN A 53 -3.67 -10.05 -0.27
CA GLN A 53 -2.82 -10.38 -1.41
C GLN A 53 -3.23 -9.59 -2.65
N LEU A 54 -2.22 -9.15 -3.40
CA LEU A 54 -2.36 -8.46 -4.68
C LEU A 54 -1.58 -9.21 -5.75
N GLY A 55 -2.26 -9.69 -6.78
CA GLY A 55 -1.62 -10.30 -7.94
C GLY A 55 -1.12 -9.23 -8.91
N VAL A 56 0.14 -9.36 -9.33
CA VAL A 56 0.82 -8.40 -10.22
C VAL A 56 1.61 -9.15 -11.29
N THR A 57 1.48 -8.71 -12.54
CA THR A 57 2.32 -9.18 -13.65
C THR A 57 3.58 -8.32 -13.75
N PHE A 58 4.74 -8.95 -13.56
CA PHE A 58 6.04 -8.31 -13.72
C PHE A 58 6.67 -8.71 -15.05
N TYR A 59 7.04 -7.73 -15.87
CA TYR A 59 7.61 -7.92 -17.20
C TYR A 59 9.14 -7.93 -17.16
N LYS A 60 9.77 -8.88 -17.85
CA LYS A 60 11.24 -9.02 -17.97
C LYS A 60 11.98 -7.73 -18.37
N THR A 61 11.33 -6.92 -19.19
CA THR A 61 11.90 -5.69 -19.77
C THR A 61 11.91 -4.51 -18.82
N HIS A 62 11.45 -4.67 -17.57
CA HIS A 62 11.35 -3.58 -16.60
C HIS A 62 12.12 -3.88 -15.32
N SER A 63 12.60 -2.81 -14.70
CA SER A 63 12.97 -2.80 -13.28
C SER A 63 11.79 -2.24 -12.49
N TYR A 64 11.52 -2.81 -11.33
CA TYR A 64 10.37 -2.48 -10.51
C TYR A 64 10.78 -1.98 -9.15
N ARG A 65 9.97 -1.06 -8.62
CA ARG A 65 9.97 -0.65 -7.22
C ARG A 65 8.59 -0.92 -6.64
N ILE A 66 8.54 -1.76 -5.61
CA ILE A 66 7.33 -1.95 -4.81
C ILE A 66 7.46 -1.01 -3.60
N VAL A 67 6.49 -0.11 -3.43
CA VAL A 67 6.37 0.72 -2.23
C VAL A 67 5.20 0.19 -1.42
N VAL A 68 5.46 -0.10 -0.14
CA VAL A 68 4.41 -0.48 0.82
C VAL A 68 4.42 0.53 1.95
N CYS A 69 3.25 1.08 2.24
CA CYS A 69 3.04 2.02 3.31
C CYS A 69 1.78 1.64 4.08
N ALA A 70 1.84 1.81 5.39
CA ALA A 70 0.76 1.50 6.30
C ALA A 70 0.67 2.61 7.35
N GLU A 71 -0.55 2.96 7.75
CA GLU A 71 -0.75 3.86 8.88
C GLU A 71 -0.16 3.26 10.17
N GLN A 72 0.36 4.13 11.04
CA GLN A 72 1.08 3.72 12.25
C GLN A 72 0.25 2.85 13.19
N ALA A 73 -1.08 3.01 13.18
CA ALA A 73 -2.03 2.22 13.96
C ALA A 73 -1.92 0.71 13.69
N LEU A 74 -1.44 0.31 12.51
CA LEU A 74 -1.26 -1.09 12.12
C LEU A 74 0.11 -1.66 12.49
N GLY A 75 1.00 -0.85 13.05
CA GLY A 75 2.35 -1.26 13.40
C GLY A 75 3.21 -1.63 12.18
N LYS A 76 4.12 -2.60 12.37
CA LYS A 76 5.04 -3.05 11.32
C LYS A 76 4.36 -4.05 10.40
N VAL A 77 3.63 -3.55 9.40
CA VAL A 77 3.08 -4.38 8.32
C VAL A 77 4.22 -5.04 7.55
N GLU A 78 4.16 -6.36 7.47
CA GLU A 78 5.10 -7.16 6.70
C GLU A 78 4.58 -7.30 5.27
N PHE A 79 5.48 -7.19 4.29
CA PHE A 79 5.17 -7.53 2.91
C PHE A 79 6.10 -8.61 2.38
N ARG A 80 5.51 -9.55 1.65
CA ARG A 80 6.21 -10.64 0.98
C ARG A 80 5.95 -10.59 -0.50
N LEU A 81 6.95 -10.92 -1.29
CA LEU A 81 6.79 -11.23 -2.70
C LEU A 81 6.81 -12.75 -2.85
N LEU A 82 5.75 -13.32 -3.40
CA LEU A 82 5.60 -14.76 -3.59
C LEU A 82 5.50 -15.10 -5.07
N ASP A 83 5.98 -16.28 -5.46
CA ASP A 83 5.59 -16.87 -6.74
C ASP A 83 4.17 -17.46 -6.68
N ASN A 84 3.67 -17.94 -7.83
CA ASN A 84 2.32 -18.51 -7.93
C ASN A 84 2.15 -19.84 -7.18
N LEU A 85 3.23 -20.45 -6.70
CA LEU A 85 3.22 -21.65 -5.86
C LEU A 85 3.32 -21.32 -4.36
N GLY A 86 3.35 -20.03 -4.01
CA GLY A 86 3.46 -19.56 -2.63
C GLY A 86 4.88 -19.55 -2.09
N LYS A 87 5.90 -19.78 -2.93
CA LYS A 87 7.30 -19.67 -2.50
C LYS A 87 7.63 -18.20 -2.23
N VAL A 88 8.18 -17.94 -1.06
CA VAL A 88 8.67 -16.60 -0.69
C VAL A 88 9.92 -16.27 -1.48
N LEU A 89 9.84 -15.24 -2.31
CA LEU A 89 10.96 -14.66 -3.07
C LEU A 89 11.60 -13.48 -2.33
N PHE A 90 10.83 -12.79 -1.49
CA PHE A 90 11.28 -11.69 -0.64
C PHE A 90 10.38 -11.58 0.60
N ASP A 91 10.96 -11.19 1.74
CA ASP A 91 10.25 -10.95 3.01
C ASP A 91 10.78 -9.69 3.70
N SER A 92 9.96 -8.64 3.78
CA SER A 92 10.36 -7.36 4.35
C SER A 92 10.84 -7.46 5.80
N LYS A 93 10.32 -8.41 6.58
CA LYS A 93 10.71 -8.60 7.98
C LYS A 93 12.17 -9.01 8.12
N GLN A 94 12.68 -9.79 7.17
CA GLN A 94 14.08 -10.22 7.12
C GLN A 94 15.03 -9.07 6.71
N HIS A 95 14.48 -7.99 6.17
CA HIS A 95 15.22 -6.82 5.69
C HIS A 95 14.96 -5.56 6.52
N ASN A 96 14.54 -5.70 7.77
CA ASN A 96 14.22 -4.60 8.69
C ASN A 96 13.13 -3.64 8.16
N TYR A 97 12.11 -4.19 7.52
CA TYR A 97 10.91 -3.49 7.05
C TYR A 97 11.24 -2.26 6.18
N PRO A 98 11.91 -2.45 5.04
CA PRO A 98 12.23 -1.33 4.16
C PRO A 98 10.94 -0.73 3.60
N LYS A 99 10.91 0.61 3.42
CA LYS A 99 9.73 1.30 2.87
C LYS A 99 9.45 0.96 1.41
N TYR A 100 10.45 0.46 0.70
CA TYR A 100 10.34 0.02 -0.68
C TYR A 100 11.31 -1.12 -0.99
N TRP A 101 11.04 -1.85 -2.05
CA TRP A 101 11.92 -2.89 -2.58
C TRP A 101 12.09 -2.76 -4.09
N ASP A 102 13.34 -2.73 -4.53
CA ASP A 102 13.70 -2.67 -5.94
C ASP A 102 14.11 -4.04 -6.43
N PHE A 103 13.54 -4.48 -7.54
CA PHE A 103 13.93 -5.75 -8.14
C PHE A 103 13.72 -5.78 -9.65
N LYS A 104 14.37 -6.76 -10.28
CA LYS A 104 14.23 -7.07 -11.69
C LYS A 104 13.94 -8.56 -11.85
N THR A 105 12.99 -8.88 -12.71
CA THR A 105 12.66 -10.27 -13.03
C THR A 105 13.41 -10.73 -14.29
N GLN A 106 13.80 -12.01 -14.33
CA GLN A 106 14.48 -12.62 -15.49
C GLN A 106 13.51 -13.02 -16.61
N LEU A 107 12.23 -13.16 -16.30
CA LEU A 107 11.15 -13.54 -17.21
C LEU A 107 9.85 -12.82 -16.85
N THR A 108 8.92 -12.72 -17.79
CA THR A 108 7.59 -12.14 -17.51
C THR A 108 6.76 -13.14 -16.72
N GLN A 109 6.32 -12.76 -15.52
CA GLN A 109 5.61 -13.66 -14.61
C GLN A 109 4.60 -12.93 -13.73
N ASN A 110 3.57 -13.67 -13.29
CA ASN A 110 2.69 -13.23 -12.23
C ASN A 110 3.31 -13.59 -10.89
N LEU A 111 3.33 -12.63 -9.97
CA LEU A 111 3.74 -12.79 -8.58
C LEU A 111 2.65 -12.23 -7.68
N LEU A 112 2.68 -12.63 -6.41
CA LEU A 112 1.76 -12.14 -5.39
C LEU A 112 2.51 -11.24 -4.42
N ILE A 113 1.99 -10.04 -4.19
CA ILE A 113 2.40 -9.19 -3.08
C ILE A 113 1.46 -9.50 -1.93
N GLN A 114 1.97 -10.15 -0.89
CA GLN A 114 1.23 -10.46 0.32
C GLN A 114 1.54 -9.42 1.40
N LEU A 115 0.50 -8.89 2.04
CA LEU A 115 0.58 -8.00 3.19
C LEU A 115 0.11 -8.76 4.43
N ILE A 116 0.86 -8.66 5.52
CA ILE A 116 0.55 -9.31 6.79
C ILE A 116 0.57 -8.24 7.87
N VAL A 117 -0.60 -7.94 8.44
CA VAL A 117 -0.73 -6.98 9.54
C VAL A 117 -0.48 -7.71 10.86
N PRO A 118 0.40 -7.22 11.73
CA PRO A 118 0.61 -7.85 13.03
C PRO A 118 -0.69 -7.84 13.85
N SER A 119 -0.97 -8.95 14.54
CA SER A 119 -2.08 -9.01 15.50
C SER A 119 -1.76 -8.16 16.73
N VAL A 120 -2.79 -7.55 17.33
CA VAL A 120 -2.68 -6.90 18.63
C VAL A 120 -3.09 -7.87 19.75
N PRO A 121 -2.48 -7.76 20.95
CA PRO A 121 -2.93 -8.52 22.11
C PRO A 121 -4.41 -8.27 22.46
N PRO A 122 -5.14 -9.25 23.05
CA PRO A 122 -6.57 -9.11 23.36
C PRO A 122 -6.93 -7.95 24.31
N ASN A 123 -5.96 -7.46 25.09
CA ASN A 123 -6.13 -6.34 26.02
C ASN A 123 -5.87 -4.96 25.38
N GLN A 124 -5.55 -4.90 24.09
CA GLN A 124 -5.36 -3.66 23.35
C GLN A 124 -6.51 -3.42 22.38
N VAL A 125 -6.85 -2.15 22.16
CA VAL A 125 -7.89 -1.77 21.20
C VAL A 125 -7.35 -1.93 19.78
N ALA A 126 -7.95 -2.83 19.01
CA ALA A 126 -7.64 -2.99 17.59
C ALA A 126 -8.13 -1.76 16.81
N GLN A 127 -7.21 -1.09 16.12
CA GLN A 127 -7.51 0.05 15.26
C GLN A 127 -7.33 -0.36 13.79
N THR A 128 -8.29 -0.01 12.95
CA THR A 128 -8.15 -0.15 11.49
C THR A 128 -7.18 0.91 10.97
N GLY A 129 -6.54 0.63 9.85
CA GLY A 129 -5.71 1.61 9.17
C GLY A 129 -5.62 1.39 7.66
N CYS A 130 -5.24 2.43 6.94
CA CYS A 130 -4.99 2.38 5.51
C CYS A 130 -3.63 1.70 5.24
N VAL A 131 -3.62 0.78 4.29
CA VAL A 131 -2.41 0.20 3.71
C VAL A 131 -2.47 0.40 2.20
N ALA A 132 -1.34 0.72 1.58
CA ALA A 132 -1.27 0.80 0.13
C ALA A 132 -0.01 0.17 -0.44
N VAL A 133 -0.19 -0.36 -1.65
CA VAL A 133 0.88 -0.87 -2.51
C VAL A 133 0.92 -0.01 -3.77
N LEU A 134 2.03 0.69 -3.95
CA LEU A 134 2.34 1.41 -5.20
C LEU A 134 3.40 0.65 -5.98
N LEU A 135 3.19 0.55 -7.29
CA LEU A 135 4.12 -0.06 -8.22
C LEU A 135 4.74 1.01 -9.09
N GLY A 136 6.06 1.11 -9.00
CA GLY A 136 6.90 1.89 -9.89
C GLY A 136 7.58 0.98 -10.91
N PHE A 137 7.68 1.42 -12.15
CA PHE A 137 8.44 0.72 -13.19
C PHE A 137 9.38 1.66 -13.96
N LYS A 138 10.47 1.08 -14.45
CA LYS A 138 11.39 1.69 -15.42
C LYS A 138 11.71 0.68 -16.50
N LYS A 139 11.60 1.05 -17.77
CA LYS A 139 12.07 0.20 -18.87
C LYS A 139 13.58 0.02 -18.78
N ALA A 140 14.03 -1.23 -18.87
CA ALA A 140 15.43 -1.54 -19.01
C ALA A 140 15.85 -1.23 -20.47
N GLY A 141 16.28 0.01 -20.70
CA GLY A 141 16.71 0.51 -22.01
C GLY A 141 15.60 1.26 -22.75
N GLY A 142 15.77 2.56 -22.91
CA GLY A 142 14.91 3.45 -23.69
C GLY A 142 15.07 4.88 -23.20
N GLN A 143 15.83 5.67 -23.96
CA GLN A 143 15.71 7.12 -24.01
C GLN A 143 14.25 7.55 -24.19
#